data_AF-A0A9E3AGC6-F1
#
_entry.id   AF-A0A9E3AGC6-F1
#
_cell.length_a   1.000
_cell.length_b   1.000
_cell.length_c   1.000
_cell.angle_alpha   90.00
_cell.angle_beta   90.00
_cell.angle_gamma   90.00
#
_symmetry.space_group_name_H-M   'P 1'
#
loop_
_entity.id
_entity.type
_entity.pdbx_description
1 polymer ?
#
loop_
_entity_poly.entity_id
_entity_poly.type
_entity_poly.pdbx_seq_one_letter_code
_entity_poly.pdbx_strand_id
1 'polypeptide(L)'
;MQRKFCALFACSVATLFTLCAPIFGQGARTHLKLTYIQPISHGDRVERTQSVQSGAASSLLPVWNFQAISTRDGNIYAGSMVGANPTLRGPEVNVSVAGQVVPIILKLHTIGTKINPKTGVITTRPGETIFNPTVPDNACLSAPNNVPVKLLLQSPILSNARFNFGGTDVGTTQATDAFQRANFWTIIDKANYHVRLAPSVLAPLVIDVPAKRGLA
;
A
#
# COMPACT_ATOMS: atom_id res chain seq x y z
N MET A 1 -9.80 -87.35 -15.35
CA MET A 1 -10.36 -87.50 -14.00
C MET A 1 -10.14 -86.21 -13.21
N GLN A 2 -11.04 -85.22 -13.31
CA GLN A 2 -10.97 -84.00 -12.48
C GLN A 2 -12.35 -83.59 -11.94
N ARG A 3 -12.38 -83.43 -10.62
CA ARG A 3 -13.38 -82.73 -9.76
C ARG A 3 -12.93 -81.25 -9.67
N LYS A 4 -13.64 -80.21 -9.20
CA LYS A 4 -15.03 -79.86 -8.76
C LYS A 4 -15.06 -78.31 -8.61
N PHE A 5 -16.16 -77.54 -8.60
CA PHE A 5 -17.60 -77.76 -8.84
C PHE A 5 -18.31 -76.41 -9.14
N CYS A 6 -19.57 -76.49 -9.60
CA CYS A 6 -20.69 -75.53 -9.50
C CYS A 6 -20.49 -74.01 -9.30
N ALA A 7 -21.12 -73.26 -10.21
CA ALA A 7 -21.64 -71.91 -10.00
C ALA A 7 -23.20 -71.92 -10.01
N LEU A 8 -23.80 -70.83 -9.49
CA LEU A 8 -25.13 -70.27 -9.82
C LEU A 8 -26.43 -71.08 -9.54
N PHE A 9 -27.24 -70.55 -8.62
CA PHE A 9 -28.72 -70.54 -8.54
C PHE A 9 -29.10 -69.50 -7.46
N ALA A 10 -30.21 -68.74 -7.44
CA ALA A 10 -31.10 -68.13 -8.46
C ALA A 10 -32.07 -67.16 -7.73
N CYS A 11 -32.85 -66.34 -8.47
CA CYS A 11 -34.08 -65.65 -8.02
C CYS A 11 -33.95 -64.54 -6.94
N SER A 12 -34.90 -63.59 -6.73
CA SER A 12 -35.95 -62.96 -7.57
C SER A 12 -36.61 -61.80 -6.78
N VAL A 13 -37.38 -60.93 -7.47
CA VAL A 13 -38.42 -60.00 -6.95
C VAL A 13 -37.98 -58.79 -6.09
N ALA A 14 -38.29 -57.57 -6.55
CA ALA A 14 -39.21 -56.61 -5.87
C ALA A 14 -39.16 -55.21 -6.52
N THR A 15 -40.30 -54.75 -7.05
CA THR A 15 -40.56 -53.34 -7.38
C THR A 15 -41.16 -52.61 -6.17
N LEU A 16 -40.72 -51.38 -5.86
CA LEU A 16 -41.49 -50.45 -5.04
C LEU A 16 -41.20 -48.99 -5.40
N PHE A 17 -42.23 -48.14 -5.37
CA PHE A 17 -42.17 -46.70 -5.65
C PHE A 17 -41.55 -45.91 -4.49
N THR A 18 -40.87 -44.79 -4.79
CA THR A 18 -40.57 -43.73 -3.81
C THR A 18 -40.84 -42.34 -4.40
N LEU A 19 -41.50 -41.48 -3.61
CA LEU A 19 -41.91 -40.13 -4.01
C LEU A 19 -40.83 -39.06 -3.77
N CYS A 20 -40.85 -38.05 -4.63
CA CYS A 20 -40.57 -36.62 -4.40
C CYS A 20 -39.54 -36.19 -3.33
N ALA A 21 -38.45 -35.56 -3.78
CA ALA A 21 -37.99 -34.28 -3.25
C ALA A 21 -37.16 -33.52 -4.32
N PRO A 22 -37.45 -32.25 -4.65
CA PRO A 22 -36.48 -31.43 -5.36
C PRO A 22 -35.30 -31.15 -4.42
N ILE A 23 -34.09 -31.49 -4.85
CA ILE A 23 -32.87 -31.14 -4.11
C ILE A 23 -32.70 -29.62 -4.21
N PHE A 24 -33.23 -28.91 -3.21
CA PHE A 24 -32.85 -27.52 -2.96
C PHE A 24 -31.34 -27.47 -2.82
N GLY A 25 -30.70 -26.58 -3.59
CA GLY A 25 -29.26 -26.61 -3.78
C GLY A 25 -28.50 -26.57 -2.46
N GLN A 26 -27.78 -27.65 -2.16
CA GLN A 26 -26.58 -27.55 -1.35
C GLN A 26 -25.57 -26.74 -2.16
N GLY A 27 -25.68 -25.42 -2.10
CA GLY A 27 -24.65 -24.52 -2.59
C GLY A 27 -23.36 -24.93 -1.92
N ALA A 28 -22.41 -25.44 -2.72
CA ALA A 28 -21.15 -25.95 -2.20
C ALA A 28 -20.53 -24.85 -1.32
N ARG A 29 -20.29 -25.16 -0.04
CA ARG A 29 -19.55 -24.27 0.84
C ARG A 29 -18.15 -24.16 0.28
N THR A 30 -17.92 -23.16 -0.56
CA THR A 30 -16.60 -22.78 -1.04
C THR A 30 -15.80 -22.29 0.15
N HIS A 31 -15.15 -23.24 0.82
CA HIS A 31 -14.09 -22.93 1.76
C HIS A 31 -13.04 -22.14 0.98
N LEU A 32 -13.03 -20.83 1.20
CA LEU A 32 -12.01 -19.93 0.70
C LEU A 32 -10.69 -20.37 1.32
N LYS A 33 -9.96 -21.23 0.60
CA LYS A 33 -8.62 -21.64 1.00
C LYS A 33 -7.77 -20.38 0.94
N LEU A 34 -7.44 -19.84 2.10
CA LEU A 34 -6.53 -18.73 2.24
C LEU A 34 -5.14 -19.21 1.85
N THR A 35 -4.83 -19.20 0.56
CA THR A 35 -3.49 -19.47 0.05
C THR A 35 -2.61 -18.32 0.51
N TYR A 36 -1.91 -18.52 1.63
CA TYR A 36 -0.93 -17.58 2.13
C TYR A 36 0.12 -17.36 1.05
N ILE A 37 0.27 -16.12 0.60
CA ILE A 37 1.38 -15.73 -0.27
C ILE A 37 2.63 -15.89 0.58
N GLN A 38 3.47 -16.87 0.25
CA GLN A 38 4.72 -17.05 0.98
C GLN A 38 5.60 -15.82 0.74
N PRO A 39 6.19 -15.22 1.79
CA PRO A 39 7.16 -14.16 1.61
C PRO A 39 8.34 -14.68 0.78
N ILE A 40 8.96 -13.80 -0.01
CA ILE A 40 10.16 -14.11 -0.80
C ILE A 40 11.16 -14.85 0.10
N SER A 41 11.59 -16.03 -0.32
CA SER A 41 12.51 -16.84 0.47
C SER A 41 13.96 -16.51 0.12
N HIS A 42 14.87 -16.73 1.06
CA HIS A 42 16.29 -16.42 0.87
C HIS A 42 16.97 -17.46 -0.03
N GLY A 43 16.78 -17.33 -1.35
CA GLY A 43 17.30 -18.27 -2.34
C GLY A 43 16.46 -18.41 -3.59
N ASP A 44 15.23 -17.85 -3.61
CA ASP A 44 14.50 -17.64 -4.87
C ASP A 44 15.39 -16.79 -5.80
N ARG A 45 15.48 -17.21 -7.07
CA ARG A 45 16.50 -16.74 -8.04
C ARG A 45 16.27 -15.28 -8.46
N VAL A 46 16.57 -14.35 -7.56
CA VAL A 46 17.07 -13.03 -7.94
C VAL A 46 18.46 -13.26 -8.50
N GLU A 47 18.53 -13.63 -9.78
CA GLU A 47 19.77 -13.57 -10.52
C GLU A 47 20.37 -12.18 -10.34
N ARG A 48 21.70 -12.11 -10.33
CA ARG A 48 22.45 -10.87 -10.17
C ARG A 48 22.33 -10.03 -11.44
N THR A 49 21.13 -9.54 -11.74
CA THR A 49 20.92 -8.38 -12.59
C THR A 49 21.61 -7.23 -11.87
N GLN A 50 22.87 -6.98 -12.28
CA GLN A 50 23.59 -5.79 -11.88
C GLN A 50 22.64 -4.60 -12.08
N SER A 51 22.58 -3.73 -11.07
CA SER A 51 21.88 -2.46 -11.20
C SER A 51 22.33 -1.81 -12.49
N VAL A 52 21.40 -1.55 -13.41
CA VAL A 52 21.64 -0.62 -14.51
C VAL A 52 21.67 0.76 -13.87
N GLN A 53 22.81 1.08 -13.25
CA GLN A 53 23.26 2.45 -13.08
C GLN A 53 23.62 2.94 -14.48
N SER A 54 22.60 3.33 -15.25
CA SER A 54 22.78 4.10 -16.47
C SER A 54 23.32 5.47 -16.08
N GLY A 55 24.65 5.57 -16.02
CA GLY A 55 25.33 6.79 -15.58
C GLY A 55 25.19 7.92 -16.58
N ALA A 56 24.43 8.95 -16.24
CA ALA A 56 24.71 10.35 -16.55
C ALA A 56 23.77 11.29 -15.78
N ALA A 57 24.35 12.15 -14.93
CA ALA A 57 23.80 13.39 -14.35
C ALA A 57 22.43 13.39 -13.62
N SER A 58 22.44 13.94 -12.40
CA SER A 58 21.30 14.23 -11.50
C SER A 58 20.56 13.03 -10.88
N SER A 59 20.62 12.95 -9.54
CA SER A 59 19.76 12.19 -8.61
C SER A 59 18.86 11.09 -9.20
N LEU A 60 19.46 10.03 -9.74
CA LEU A 60 18.72 8.86 -10.22
C LEU A 60 18.03 8.18 -9.03
N LEU A 61 16.71 8.00 -9.14
CA LEU A 61 15.90 7.32 -8.12
C LEU A 61 16.42 5.88 -7.94
N PRO A 62 16.85 5.47 -6.74
CA PRO A 62 17.37 4.12 -6.53
C PRO A 62 16.24 3.11 -6.72
N VAL A 63 16.45 2.14 -7.62
CA VAL A 63 15.48 1.10 -7.94
C VAL A 63 16.15 -0.26 -8.08
N TRP A 64 15.43 -1.32 -7.74
CA TRP A 64 15.83 -2.70 -7.95
C TRP A 64 14.69 -3.49 -8.61
N ASN A 65 15.04 -4.47 -9.43
CA ASN A 65 14.09 -5.34 -10.10
C ASN A 65 13.90 -6.65 -9.33
N PHE A 66 12.67 -7.16 -9.34
CA PHE A 66 12.31 -8.43 -8.74
C PHE A 66 11.55 -9.31 -9.72
N GLN A 67 11.58 -10.61 -9.47
CA GLN A 67 10.67 -11.59 -10.04
C GLN A 67 10.13 -12.45 -8.89
N ALA A 68 8.82 -12.67 -8.86
CA ALA A 68 8.16 -13.51 -7.87
C ALA A 68 7.26 -14.51 -8.58
N ILE A 69 7.40 -15.80 -8.25
CA ILE A 69 6.47 -16.84 -8.72
C ILE A 69 5.27 -16.82 -7.77
N SER A 70 4.07 -16.61 -8.32
CA SER A 70 2.84 -16.65 -7.54
C SER A 70 2.51 -18.09 -7.14
N THR A 71 2.40 -18.34 -5.83
CA THR A 71 1.98 -19.64 -5.27
C THR A 71 0.52 -19.98 -5.55
N ARG A 72 -0.26 -19.05 -6.14
CA ARG A 72 -1.67 -19.24 -6.46
C ARG A 72 -1.92 -19.85 -7.84
N ASP A 73 -1.08 -19.52 -8.82
CA ASP A 73 -1.27 -19.85 -10.24
C ASP A 73 0.03 -20.25 -10.98
N GLY A 74 1.19 -20.17 -10.33
CA GLY A 74 2.49 -20.55 -10.90
C GLY A 74 3.11 -19.53 -11.86
N ASN A 75 2.45 -18.38 -12.08
CA ASN A 75 2.93 -17.36 -13.01
C ASN A 75 4.07 -16.53 -12.40
N ILE A 76 5.00 -16.09 -13.25
CA ILE A 76 6.08 -15.17 -12.89
C ILE A 76 5.57 -13.74 -12.99
N TYR A 77 5.66 -12.99 -11.89
CA TYR A 77 5.39 -11.57 -11.81
C TYR A 77 6.72 -10.82 -11.63
N ALA A 78 7.12 -10.09 -12.67
CA ALA A 78 8.28 -9.20 -12.65
C ALA A 78 7.86 -7.76 -12.34
N GLY A 79 8.73 -7.00 -11.71
CA GLY A 79 8.51 -5.58 -11.43
C GLY A 79 9.76 -4.88 -10.90
N SER A 80 9.60 -3.61 -10.56
CA SER A 80 10.64 -2.77 -9.97
C SER A 80 10.14 -2.14 -8.67
N MET A 81 11.02 -1.97 -7.68
CA MET A 81 10.73 -1.28 -6.43
C MET A 81 11.79 -0.21 -6.15
N VAL A 82 11.39 0.84 -5.44
CA VAL A 82 12.29 1.93 -5.01
C VAL A 82 13.10 1.50 -3.78
N GLY A 83 14.35 1.94 -3.71
CA GLY A 83 15.29 1.67 -2.62
C GLY A 83 16.29 0.56 -2.93
N ALA A 84 16.83 -0.05 -1.87
CA ALA A 84 17.75 -1.17 -1.98
C ALA A 84 17.03 -2.53 -2.11
N ASN A 85 17.69 -3.48 -2.76
CA ASN A 85 17.26 -4.88 -2.81
C ASN A 85 17.36 -5.52 -1.40
N PRO A 86 16.25 -6.07 -0.85
CA PRO A 86 16.20 -6.63 0.50
C PRO A 86 17.05 -7.90 0.70
N THR A 87 17.52 -8.57 -0.36
CA THR A 87 18.39 -9.75 -0.24
C THR A 87 19.87 -9.39 -0.02
N LEU A 88 20.27 -8.14 -0.26
CA LEU A 88 21.63 -7.64 -0.03
C LEU A 88 21.89 -7.35 1.46
N ARG A 89 23.14 -7.09 1.83
CA ARG A 89 23.62 -6.94 3.22
C ARG A 89 24.59 -5.76 3.34
N GLY A 90 24.81 -5.28 4.57
CA GLY A 90 25.82 -4.24 4.83
C GLY A 90 25.32 -2.81 4.58
N PRO A 91 26.21 -1.81 4.52
CA PRO A 91 25.82 -0.40 4.50
C PRO A 91 25.09 0.01 3.21
N GLU A 92 25.31 -0.72 2.12
CA GLU A 92 24.71 -0.48 0.79
C GLU A 92 23.18 -0.59 0.78
N VAL A 93 22.59 -1.29 1.75
CA VAL A 93 21.12 -1.41 1.87
C VAL A 93 20.46 -0.29 2.66
N ASN A 94 21.21 0.73 3.08
CA ASN A 94 20.67 1.94 3.69
C ASN A 94 20.58 3.06 2.65
N VAL A 95 19.37 3.32 2.15
CA VAL A 95 19.12 4.22 1.02
C VAL A 95 18.24 5.39 1.46
N SER A 96 18.66 6.60 1.07
CA SER A 96 17.86 7.82 1.19
C SER A 96 17.31 8.23 -0.17
N VAL A 97 16.00 8.33 -0.27
CA VAL A 97 15.24 8.72 -1.46
C VAL A 97 14.91 10.21 -1.34
N ALA A 98 15.42 11.03 -2.26
CA ALA A 98 15.13 12.46 -2.27
C ALA A 98 13.63 12.71 -2.51
N GLY A 99 13.01 13.52 -1.65
CA GLY A 99 11.63 13.98 -1.79
C GLY A 99 11.57 15.50 -1.92
N GLN A 100 10.48 16.02 -2.47
CA GLN A 100 10.20 17.44 -2.57
C GLN A 100 8.86 17.76 -1.93
N VAL A 101 8.84 18.71 -1.00
CA VAL A 101 7.63 19.26 -0.39
C VAL A 101 7.44 20.66 -0.96
N VAL A 102 6.45 20.84 -1.82
CA VAL A 102 6.06 22.14 -2.38
C VAL A 102 4.85 22.66 -1.61
N PRO A 103 4.97 23.71 -0.78
CA PRO A 103 3.81 24.35 -0.17
C PRO A 103 2.97 25.03 -1.25
N ILE A 104 1.67 24.72 -1.34
CA ILE A 104 0.76 25.40 -2.26
C ILE A 104 -0.04 26.43 -1.46
N ILE A 105 0.05 27.69 -1.89
CA ILE A 105 -0.74 28.80 -1.35
C ILE A 105 -1.89 29.06 -2.31
N LEU A 106 -3.13 28.89 -1.85
CA LEU A 106 -4.33 29.16 -2.65
C LEU A 106 -4.92 30.51 -2.24
N LYS A 107 -5.18 31.38 -3.21
CA LYS A 107 -6.00 32.59 -3.05
C LYS A 107 -7.35 32.37 -3.71
N LEU A 108 -8.42 32.77 -3.04
CA LEU A 108 -9.81 32.56 -3.44
C LEU A 108 -10.59 33.86 -3.23
N HIS A 109 -11.34 34.29 -4.25
CA HIS A 109 -12.07 35.56 -4.26
C HIS A 109 -13.59 35.42 -4.06
N THR A 110 -14.06 34.20 -3.77
CA THR A 110 -15.48 33.88 -3.54
C THR A 110 -15.59 33.01 -2.29
N ILE A 111 -16.43 33.43 -1.35
CA ILE A 111 -16.69 32.73 -0.09
C ILE A 111 -18.12 32.22 0.01
N GLY A 112 -18.27 31.01 0.54
CA GLY A 112 -19.53 30.44 0.98
C GLY A 112 -19.97 31.08 2.30
N THR A 113 -21.26 31.38 2.41
CA THR A 113 -21.82 32.05 3.60
C THR A 113 -22.88 31.23 4.32
N LYS A 114 -23.62 30.42 3.55
CA LYS A 114 -24.69 29.53 4.04
C LYS A 114 -24.78 28.32 3.14
N ILE A 115 -25.10 27.17 3.72
CA ILE A 115 -25.48 25.95 2.99
C ILE A 115 -26.97 25.73 3.24
N ASN A 116 -27.75 25.51 2.18
CA ASN A 116 -29.14 25.07 2.33
C ASN A 116 -29.16 23.55 2.62
N PRO A 117 -29.55 23.10 3.83
CA PRO A 117 -29.46 21.69 4.20
C PRO A 117 -30.45 20.78 3.45
N LYS A 118 -31.46 21.35 2.76
CA LYS A 118 -32.42 20.57 1.95
C LYS A 118 -32.01 20.42 0.49
N THR A 119 -31.20 21.34 -0.05
CA THR A 119 -30.84 21.36 -1.48
C THR A 119 -29.33 21.26 -1.75
N GLY A 120 -28.50 21.35 -0.72
CA GLY A 120 -27.03 21.38 -0.85
C GLY A 120 -26.47 22.67 -1.46
N VAL A 121 -27.33 23.62 -1.88
CA VAL A 121 -26.89 24.86 -2.54
C VAL A 121 -26.17 25.77 -1.54
N ILE A 122 -24.96 26.18 -1.91
CA ILE A 122 -24.13 27.12 -1.14
C ILE A 122 -24.42 28.55 -1.62
N THR A 123 -24.82 29.43 -0.71
CA THR A 123 -24.95 30.87 -0.98
C THR A 123 -23.58 31.52 -0.93
N THR A 124 -23.12 32.07 -2.05
CA THR A 124 -21.79 32.68 -2.18
C THR A 124 -21.85 34.20 -2.21
N ARG A 125 -20.72 34.85 -1.92
CA ARG A 125 -20.48 36.28 -2.17
C ARG A 125 -19.01 36.51 -2.54
N PRO A 126 -18.65 37.64 -3.18
CA PRO A 126 -17.26 38.06 -3.30
C PRO A 126 -16.61 38.19 -1.91
N GLY A 127 -15.37 37.74 -1.79
CA GLY A 127 -14.60 37.83 -0.54
C GLY A 127 -13.28 37.09 -0.65
N GLU A 128 -12.23 37.69 -0.10
CA GLU A 128 -10.87 37.14 -0.15
C GLU A 128 -10.64 36.09 0.94
N THR A 129 -10.00 34.98 0.59
CA THR A 129 -9.51 33.97 1.53
C THR A 129 -8.20 33.39 1.00
N ILE A 130 -7.23 33.18 1.90
CA ILE A 130 -5.90 32.67 1.56
C ILE A 130 -5.62 31.43 2.40
N PHE A 131 -5.55 30.26 1.77
CA PHE A 131 -5.02 29.05 2.39
C PHE A 131 -3.50 29.06 2.22
N ASN A 132 -2.77 29.32 3.30
CA ASN A 132 -1.31 29.33 3.30
C ASN A 132 -0.76 28.32 4.33
N PRO A 133 -0.19 27.19 3.90
CA PRO A 133 0.29 26.15 4.80
C PRO A 133 1.67 26.46 5.45
N THR A 134 2.30 27.60 5.13
CA THR A 134 3.58 28.03 5.72
C THR A 134 3.44 28.91 6.96
N VAL A 135 2.22 29.36 7.28
CA VAL A 135 1.91 30.22 8.44
C VAL A 135 0.96 29.51 9.42
N PRO A 136 0.76 30.05 10.63
CA PRO A 136 -0.22 29.51 11.57
C PRO A 136 -1.66 29.57 11.05
N ASP A 137 -2.30 28.42 10.91
CA ASP A 137 -3.74 28.26 10.79
C ASP A 137 -4.34 28.02 12.18
N ASN A 138 -4.85 29.08 12.80
CA ASN A 138 -5.54 29.00 14.09
C ASN A 138 -7.06 28.76 13.96
N ALA A 139 -7.58 28.58 12.74
CA ALA A 139 -8.99 28.25 12.51
C ALA A 139 -9.22 26.73 12.59
N CYS A 140 -8.27 25.93 12.06
CA CYS A 140 -8.36 24.47 12.08
C CYS A 140 -7.43 23.81 13.13
N LEU A 141 -6.35 24.47 13.54
CA LEU A 141 -5.29 23.89 14.37
C LEU A 141 -4.97 24.74 15.59
N SER A 142 -4.30 24.15 16.58
CA SER A 142 -3.87 24.80 17.82
C SER A 142 -2.34 24.84 17.97
N ALA A 143 -1.84 25.90 18.59
CA ALA A 143 -0.42 26.03 18.91
C ALA A 143 0.04 24.91 19.88
N PRO A 144 1.28 24.38 19.76
CA PRO A 144 2.37 24.80 18.87
C PRO A 144 2.36 24.12 17.48
N ASN A 145 1.30 23.38 17.17
CA ASN A 145 1.15 22.49 16.02
C ASN A 145 0.19 23.07 14.97
N ASN A 146 0.25 24.39 14.78
CA ASN A 146 -0.66 25.17 13.93
C ASN A 146 -0.10 25.56 12.56
N VAL A 147 1.13 25.19 12.21
CA VAL A 147 1.71 25.45 10.87
C VAL A 147 1.66 24.15 10.04
N PRO A 148 0.81 24.04 9.00
CA PRO A 148 0.59 22.79 8.29
C PRO A 148 1.84 22.15 7.66
N VAL A 149 2.75 22.93 7.07
CA VAL A 149 4.03 22.40 6.55
C VAL A 149 4.89 21.81 7.68
N LYS A 150 4.92 22.46 8.85
CA LYS A 150 5.67 21.97 10.02
C LYS A 150 5.08 20.65 10.53
N LEU A 151 3.75 20.57 10.62
CA LEU A 151 3.03 19.33 10.96
C LEU A 151 3.38 18.18 10.01
N LEU A 152 3.39 18.42 8.70
CA LEU A 152 3.76 17.40 7.70
C LEU A 152 5.19 16.89 7.92
N LEU A 153 6.14 17.78 8.15
CA LEU A 153 7.54 17.42 8.41
C LEU A 153 7.71 16.64 9.74
N GLN A 154 6.93 17.01 10.77
CA GLN A 154 6.88 16.32 12.06
C GLN A 154 6.12 14.99 12.02
N SER A 155 5.33 14.73 10.97
CA SER A 155 4.55 13.50 10.86
C SER A 155 5.44 12.26 10.75
N PRO A 156 4.99 11.07 11.19
CA PRO A 156 5.75 9.84 11.03
C PRO A 156 6.08 9.45 9.58
N ILE A 157 5.52 10.12 8.57
CA ILE A 157 5.85 9.91 7.15
C ILE A 157 7.27 10.42 6.86
N LEU A 158 7.66 11.56 7.46
CA LEU A 158 8.92 12.26 7.17
C LEU A 158 9.85 12.34 8.39
N SER A 159 9.32 12.26 9.60
CA SER A 159 10.07 12.15 10.85
C SER A 159 10.07 10.71 11.39
N ASN A 160 11.10 10.36 12.18
CA ASN A 160 11.19 9.03 12.78
C ASN A 160 10.20 8.86 13.94
N ALA A 161 9.50 7.72 13.97
CA ALA A 161 8.67 7.27 15.08
C ALA A 161 8.95 5.79 15.39
N ARG A 162 8.50 5.28 16.55
CA ARG A 162 8.62 3.85 16.89
C ARG A 162 7.50 3.05 16.23
N PHE A 163 7.84 1.97 15.55
CA PHE A 163 6.88 1.10 14.88
C PHE A 163 6.96 -0.34 15.40
N ASN A 164 5.82 -0.86 15.87
CA ASN A 164 5.63 -2.27 16.19
C ASN A 164 4.34 -2.74 15.50
N PHE A 165 4.45 -3.76 14.65
CA PHE A 165 3.33 -4.33 13.90
C PHE A 165 3.04 -5.75 14.41
N GLY A 166 1.95 -5.89 15.18
CA GLY A 166 1.49 -7.20 15.67
C GLY A 166 2.51 -7.95 16.54
N GLY A 167 3.31 -7.24 17.33
CA GLY A 167 4.41 -7.79 18.13
C GLY A 167 5.77 -7.74 17.44
N THR A 168 5.82 -7.56 16.12
CA THR A 168 7.09 -7.37 15.40
C THR A 168 7.56 -5.93 15.53
N ASP A 169 8.56 -5.71 16.37
CA ASP A 169 9.22 -4.41 16.50
C ASP A 169 10.15 -4.17 15.31
N VAL A 170 9.77 -3.23 14.44
CA VAL A 170 10.56 -2.82 13.28
C VAL A 170 11.39 -1.57 13.56
N GLY A 171 11.56 -1.17 14.81
CA GLY A 171 12.47 -0.11 15.23
C GLY A 171 11.92 1.30 15.07
N THR A 172 12.84 2.27 15.13
CA THR A 172 12.53 3.71 15.12
C THR A 172 12.97 4.32 13.79
N THR A 173 12.01 4.66 12.93
CA THR A 173 12.26 5.10 11.55
C THR A 173 11.01 5.79 10.98
N GLN A 174 10.95 6.12 9.69
CA GLN A 174 9.76 6.67 9.02
C GLN A 174 8.72 5.57 8.72
N ALA A 175 7.44 5.94 8.59
CA ALA A 175 6.34 5.03 8.36
C ALA A 175 6.50 4.18 7.10
N THR A 176 6.90 4.80 5.99
CA THR A 176 7.12 4.12 4.70
C THR A 176 8.24 3.08 4.78
N ASP A 177 9.36 3.46 5.41
CA ASP A 177 10.48 2.56 5.69
C ASP A 177 10.06 1.40 6.62
N ALA A 178 9.31 1.70 7.68
CA ALA A 178 8.81 0.69 8.61
C ALA A 178 7.91 -0.34 7.91
N PHE A 179 6.99 0.10 7.03
CA PHE A 179 6.17 -0.79 6.21
C PHE A 179 7.00 -1.64 5.25
N GLN A 180 7.96 -1.04 4.52
CA GLN A 180 8.82 -1.79 3.60
C GLN A 180 9.69 -2.82 4.35
N ARG A 181 10.21 -2.47 5.52
CA ARG A 181 10.97 -3.39 6.38
C ARG A 181 10.10 -4.49 6.99
N ALA A 182 8.84 -4.23 7.29
CA ALA A 182 7.89 -5.25 7.72
C ALA A 182 7.61 -6.29 6.63
N ASN A 183 7.40 -5.85 5.38
CA ASN A 183 7.16 -6.73 4.23
C ASN A 183 8.31 -7.72 3.96
N PHE A 184 9.55 -7.31 4.23
CA PHE A 184 10.75 -8.10 3.99
C PHE A 184 11.47 -8.56 5.26
N TRP A 185 10.79 -8.54 6.42
CA TRP A 185 11.40 -8.68 7.75
C TRP A 185 12.24 -9.95 7.94
N THR A 186 11.88 -11.04 7.28
CA THR A 186 12.58 -12.33 7.35
C THR A 186 13.85 -12.39 6.50
N ILE A 187 13.99 -11.52 5.50
CA ILE A 187 15.08 -11.57 4.51
C ILE A 187 16.00 -10.36 4.53
N ILE A 188 15.67 -9.25 5.18
CA ILE A 188 16.53 -8.05 5.25
C ILE A 188 17.68 -8.20 6.25
N ASP A 189 18.75 -7.45 6.01
CA ASP A 189 19.65 -7.02 7.07
C ASP A 189 18.89 -6.09 8.03
N LYS A 190 18.35 -6.64 9.12
CA LYS A 190 17.51 -5.87 10.06
C LYS A 190 18.23 -4.67 10.69
N ALA A 191 19.55 -4.69 10.77
CA ALA A 191 20.34 -3.62 11.37
C ALA A 191 20.60 -2.48 10.37
N ASN A 192 20.80 -2.79 9.09
CA ASN A 192 21.23 -1.80 8.09
C ASN A 192 20.18 -1.45 7.02
N TYR A 193 19.25 -2.36 6.69
CA TYR A 193 18.29 -2.14 5.61
C TYR A 193 17.34 -0.99 5.94
N HIS A 194 17.35 0.03 5.09
CA HIS A 194 16.48 1.21 5.19
C HIS A 194 16.20 1.81 3.81
N VAL A 195 14.97 2.28 3.60
CA VAL A 195 14.55 3.06 2.43
C VAL A 195 13.77 4.27 2.95
N ARG A 196 14.51 5.33 3.30
CA ARG A 196 13.99 6.53 3.96
C ARG A 196 13.79 7.67 2.98
N LEU A 197 12.78 8.48 3.19
CA LEU A 197 12.57 9.75 2.49
C LEU A 197 13.48 10.84 3.07
N ALA A 198 14.18 11.56 2.21
CA ALA A 198 14.94 12.76 2.51
C ALA A 198 14.27 13.97 1.85
N PRO A 199 13.21 14.54 2.45
CA PRO A 199 12.46 15.64 1.86
C PRO A 199 13.24 16.97 1.93
N SER A 200 13.22 17.72 0.84
CA SER A 200 13.54 19.15 0.84
C SER A 200 12.26 19.98 0.70
N VAL A 201 12.14 21.06 1.48
CA VAL A 201 11.02 22.01 1.32
C VAL A 201 11.41 23.03 0.26
N LEU A 202 10.60 23.17 -0.77
CA LEU A 202 10.80 24.12 -1.85
C LEU A 202 10.05 25.43 -1.60
N ALA A 203 10.33 26.45 -2.42
CA ALA A 203 9.61 27.71 -2.39
C ALA A 203 8.09 27.49 -2.60
N PRO A 204 7.21 28.24 -1.89
CA PRO A 204 5.77 28.08 -2.06
C PRO A 204 5.30 28.44 -3.47
N LEU A 205 4.44 27.61 -4.05
CA LEU A 205 3.71 27.91 -5.27
C LEU A 205 2.43 28.67 -4.92
N VAL A 206 2.29 29.90 -5.42
CA VAL A 206 1.06 30.69 -5.27
C VAL A 206 0.15 30.43 -6.46
N ILE A 207 -1.08 30.00 -6.19
CA ILE A 207 -2.14 29.83 -7.19
C ILE A 207 -3.25 30.82 -6.87
N ASP A 208 -3.48 31.76 -7.79
CA ASP A 208 -4.56 32.75 -7.73
C ASP A 208 -5.76 32.18 -8.48
N VAL A 209 -6.83 31.81 -7.76
CA VAL A 209 -7.96 31.07 -8.35
C VAL A 209 -9.05 32.05 -8.75
N PRO A 210 -9.40 32.18 -10.05
CA PRO A 210 -10.40 33.14 -10.50
C PRO A 210 -11.74 32.98 -9.78
N ALA A 211 -12.43 34.09 -9.47
CA ALA A 211 -13.63 34.11 -8.62
C ALA A 211 -14.75 33.13 -9.04
N LYS A 212 -14.86 32.78 -10.33
CA LYS A 212 -15.85 31.82 -10.86
C LYS A 212 -15.35 30.36 -10.91
N ARG A 213 -14.17 30.07 -10.35
CA ARG A 213 -13.45 28.78 -10.44
C ARG A 213 -13.00 28.22 -9.10
N GLY A 214 -13.15 28.98 -8.02
CA GLY A 214 -12.85 28.56 -6.65
C GLY A 214 -13.90 29.09 -5.68
N LEU A 215 -14.06 28.35 -4.58
CA LEU A 215 -14.94 28.67 -3.47
C LEU A 215 -14.20 28.32 -2.18
N ALA A 216 -14.14 29.26 -1.24
CA ALA A 216 -13.74 29.04 0.15
C ALA A 216 -14.98 28.87 1.04
#